data_AF-A0A166T7N5-F1
#
_entry.id   AF-A0A166T7N5-F1
#
_cell.length_a   1.000
_cell.length_b   1.000
_cell.length_c   1.000
_cell.angle_alpha   90.00
_cell.angle_beta   90.00
_cell.angle_gamma   90.00
#
_symmetry.space_group_name_H-M   'P 1'
#
loop_
_entity.id
_entity.type
_entity.pdbx_description
1 polymer ?
#
loop_
_entity_poly.entity_id
_entity_poly.type
_entity_poly.pdbx_seq_one_letter_code
_entity_poly.pdbx_strand_id
1 'polypeptide(L)'
;MPATTRSHTRGPQRAPIKLLPATPEDLRSYLSSNNLAGEDLYDVSKPLSIEQPWSYSFQRGENVWIKLCGKWYPGRIWGHKILKGLTQDKRDHCMYFCVYFWNKARKFVSPMNGDVKPDTPHTRKLLKEAGWAT
;
A
#
# COMPACT_ATOMS: atom_id res chain seq x y z
N MET A 1 -22.57 -45.78 7.38
CA MET A 1 -22.18 -44.38 7.67
C MET A 1 -20.89 -44.07 6.92
N PRO A 2 -20.90 -43.39 5.76
CA PRO A 2 -19.66 -42.99 5.08
C PRO A 2 -19.27 -41.55 5.43
N ALA A 3 -17.99 -41.37 5.73
CA ALA A 3 -17.36 -40.11 6.11
C ALA A 3 -17.20 -39.16 4.91
N THR A 4 -17.66 -37.92 5.06
CA THR A 4 -17.53 -36.86 4.07
C THR A 4 -16.12 -36.27 4.10
N THR A 5 -15.35 -36.47 3.04
CA THR A 5 -14.05 -35.81 2.85
C THR A 5 -14.28 -34.37 2.39
N ARG A 6 -13.95 -33.39 3.24
CA ARG A 6 -13.97 -31.96 2.91
C ARG A 6 -12.80 -31.63 1.97
N SER A 7 -13.10 -31.50 0.68
CA SER A 7 -12.20 -30.90 -0.30
C SER A 7 -12.03 -29.41 -0.02
N HIS A 8 -10.88 -29.00 0.52
CA HIS A 8 -10.47 -27.61 0.59
C HIS A 8 -10.12 -27.11 -0.82
N THR A 9 -11.04 -26.37 -1.44
CA THR A 9 -10.79 -25.64 -2.68
C THR A 9 -9.77 -24.54 -2.42
N ARG A 10 -8.52 -24.79 -2.80
CA ARG A 10 -7.46 -23.78 -2.82
C ARG A 10 -7.82 -22.78 -3.92
N GLY A 11 -8.28 -21.59 -3.54
CA GLY A 11 -8.60 -20.53 -4.48
C GLY A 11 -7.44 -20.22 -5.43
N PRO A 12 -7.72 -19.61 -6.60
CA PRO A 12 -6.72 -19.41 -7.65
C PRO A 12 -5.53 -18.61 -7.10
N GLN A 13 -4.36 -19.25 -7.05
CA GLN A 13 -3.11 -18.57 -6.74
C GLN A 13 -2.82 -17.56 -7.86
N ARG A 14 -3.09 -16.27 -7.60
CA ARG A 14 -2.63 -15.20 -8.48
C ARG A 14 -1.10 -15.28 -8.57
N ALA A 15 -0.59 -15.43 -9.79
CA ALA A 15 0.85 -15.46 -10.03
C ALA A 15 1.52 -14.23 -9.39
N PRO A 16 2.68 -14.40 -8.73
CA PRO A 16 3.34 -13.32 -8.03
C PRO A 16 3.75 -12.20 -8.99
N ILE A 17 3.53 -10.94 -8.58
CA ILE A 17 3.99 -9.76 -9.32
C ILE A 17 5.51 -9.73 -9.28
N LYS A 18 6.15 -9.66 -10.45
CA LYS A 18 7.60 -9.49 -10.54
C LYS A 18 7.95 -8.05 -10.18
N LEU A 19 8.74 -7.87 -9.12
CA LEU A 19 9.24 -6.57 -8.67
C LEU A 19 10.71 -6.43 -9.07
N LEU A 20 11.07 -5.29 -9.64
CA LEU A 20 12.42 -4.94 -10.04
C LEU A 20 12.92 -3.75 -9.21
N PRO A 21 14.22 -3.60 -8.94
CA PRO A 21 14.75 -2.36 -8.36
C PRO A 21 14.34 -1.13 -9.20
N ALA A 22 13.88 -0.08 -8.55
CA ALA A 22 13.63 1.20 -9.22
C ALA A 22 14.96 1.91 -9.51
N THR A 23 15.12 2.49 -10.70
CA THR A 23 16.25 3.36 -11.03
C THR A 23 16.00 4.77 -10.50
N PRO A 24 17.04 5.62 -10.41
CA PRO A 24 16.88 7.03 -10.05
C PRO A 24 15.90 7.78 -10.96
N GLU A 25 15.86 7.44 -12.25
CA GLU A 25 14.95 8.03 -13.24
C GLU A 25 13.50 7.64 -12.96
N ASP A 26 13.25 6.36 -12.63
CA ASP A 26 11.92 5.91 -12.24
C ASP A 26 11.41 6.70 -11.02
N LEU A 27 12.29 6.92 -10.03
CA LEU A 27 11.95 7.68 -8.82
C LEU A 27 11.68 9.15 -9.13
N ARG A 28 12.49 9.80 -9.97
CA ARG A 28 12.25 11.18 -10.39
C ARG A 28 10.93 11.33 -11.13
N SER A 29 10.62 10.41 -12.04
CA SER A 29 9.34 10.39 -12.75
C SER A 29 8.17 10.27 -11.78
N TYR A 30 8.24 9.30 -10.86
CA TYR A 30 7.22 9.08 -9.84
C TYR A 30 7.02 10.29 -8.91
N LEU A 31 8.11 10.88 -8.42
CA LEU A 31 8.05 12.07 -7.58
C LEU A 31 7.55 13.28 -8.35
N SER A 32 7.92 13.45 -9.62
CA SER A 32 7.43 14.54 -10.47
C SER A 32 5.94 14.43 -10.74
N SER A 33 5.42 13.21 -10.93
CA SER A 33 3.97 12.99 -11.07
C SER A 33 3.20 13.25 -9.78
N ASN A 34 3.83 13.04 -8.62
CA ASN A 34 3.20 13.25 -7.31
C ASN A 34 3.38 14.67 -6.77
N ASN A 35 4.45 15.38 -7.17
CA ASN A 35 4.74 16.75 -6.76
C ASN A 35 4.04 17.76 -7.69
N LEU A 36 2.72 17.87 -7.55
CA LEU A 36 2.06 19.17 -7.73
C LEU A 36 2.34 19.99 -6.45
N ALA A 37 3.58 20.46 -6.34
CA ALA A 37 4.01 21.37 -5.30
C ALA A 37 3.59 22.79 -5.68
N GLY A 38 2.54 23.30 -5.05
CA GLY A 38 2.09 24.67 -5.20
C GLY A 38 0.74 24.88 -4.52
N GLU A 39 0.79 25.34 -3.27
CA GLU A 39 -0.17 26.20 -2.56
C GLU A 39 -1.69 26.00 -2.87
N ASP A 40 -2.47 25.64 -1.83
CA ASP A 40 -3.95 25.69 -1.76
C ASP A 40 -4.82 24.64 -2.50
N LEU A 41 -4.38 23.38 -2.61
CA LEU A 41 -5.20 22.23 -3.08
C LEU A 41 -5.52 21.19 -1.98
N TYR A 42 -5.93 21.65 -0.80
CA TYR A 42 -6.02 20.81 0.41
C TYR A 42 -7.14 19.73 0.45
N ASP A 43 -7.91 19.53 -0.63
CA ASP A 43 -9.05 18.58 -0.60
C ASP A 43 -9.07 17.55 -1.75
N VAL A 44 -8.52 17.87 -2.92
CA VAL A 44 -8.65 16.97 -4.10
C VAL A 44 -7.70 15.76 -4.05
N SER A 45 -6.62 15.83 -3.27
CA SER A 45 -5.60 14.77 -3.20
C SER A 45 -5.86 13.71 -2.13
N LYS A 46 -6.80 13.91 -1.20
CA LYS A 46 -7.04 12.97 -0.10
C LYS A 46 -8.03 11.89 -0.53
N PRO A 47 -7.79 10.61 -0.18
CA PRO A 47 -8.73 9.55 -0.51
C PRO A 47 -10.02 9.72 0.31
N LEU A 48 -11.16 9.40 -0.31
CA LEU A 48 -12.49 9.37 0.32
C LEU A 48 -12.75 8.06 1.08
N SER A 49 -11.99 7.01 0.76
CA SER A 49 -12.07 5.70 1.40
C SER A 49 -10.69 5.17 1.75
N ILE A 50 -10.59 4.42 2.84
CA ILE A 50 -9.32 3.84 3.28
C ILE A 50 -8.70 2.89 2.25
N GLU A 51 -9.52 2.27 1.40
CA GLU A 51 -9.08 1.33 0.37
C GLU A 51 -8.81 1.98 -0.99
N GLN A 52 -9.18 3.25 -1.16
CA GLN A 52 -9.00 3.95 -2.42
C GLN A 52 -7.49 4.14 -2.70
N PRO A 53 -7.00 3.87 -3.92
CA PRO A 53 -5.63 4.23 -4.31
C PRO A 53 -5.31 5.70 -4.00
N TRP A 54 -4.09 5.97 -3.52
CA TRP A 54 -3.66 7.33 -3.22
C TRP A 54 -2.20 7.51 -3.63
N SER A 55 -1.92 8.41 -4.57
CA SER A 55 -0.57 8.74 -5.06
C SER A 55 0.26 9.49 -4.01
N TYR A 56 0.57 8.81 -2.91
CA TYR A 56 1.38 9.33 -1.83
C TYR A 56 2.81 8.77 -1.90
N SER A 57 3.80 9.65 -1.82
CA SER A 57 5.22 9.29 -1.77
C SER A 57 5.70 9.21 -0.32
N PHE A 58 6.23 8.07 0.09
CA PHE A 58 6.71 7.88 1.45
C PHE A 58 8.20 8.20 1.62
N GLN A 59 8.55 8.71 2.80
CA GLN A 59 9.93 8.83 3.26
C GLN A 59 10.33 7.70 4.23
N ARG A 60 11.63 7.42 4.30
CA ARG A 60 12.18 6.43 5.23
C ARG A 60 11.80 6.80 6.67
N GLY A 61 11.30 5.82 7.41
CA GLY A 61 10.96 5.99 8.82
C GLY A 61 9.61 6.63 9.08
N GLU A 62 8.84 6.99 8.05
CA GLU A 62 7.45 7.44 8.21
C GLU A 62 6.57 6.31 8.75
N ASN A 63 5.62 6.69 9.61
CA ASN A 63 4.59 5.80 10.13
C ASN A 63 3.48 5.66 9.09
N VAL A 64 3.00 4.43 8.91
CA VAL A 64 2.00 4.09 7.91
C VAL A 64 1.01 3.07 8.45
N TRP A 65 -0.13 2.97 7.79
CA TRP A 65 -1.09 1.88 7.94
C TRP A 65 -1.00 0.97 6.72
N ILE A 66 -0.95 -0.34 6.92
CA ILE A 66 -0.94 -1.34 5.85
C ILE A 66 -2.13 -2.29 5.94
N LYS A 67 -2.65 -2.69 4.78
CA LYS A 67 -3.72 -3.69 4.69
C LYS A 67 -3.13 -5.09 4.47
N LEU A 68 -3.45 -6.02 5.36
CA LEU A 68 -3.09 -7.43 5.27
C LEU A 68 -4.30 -8.32 5.59
N CYS A 69 -4.64 -9.21 4.66
CA CYS A 69 -5.78 -10.13 4.80
C CYS A 69 -7.09 -9.41 5.21
N GLY A 70 -7.35 -8.24 4.62
CA GLY A 70 -8.55 -7.45 4.89
C GLY A 70 -8.48 -6.55 6.13
N LYS A 71 -7.43 -6.63 6.94
CA LYS A 71 -7.27 -5.85 8.19
C LYS A 71 -6.15 -4.82 8.07
N TRP A 72 -6.31 -3.70 8.77
CA TRP A 72 -5.31 -2.62 8.81
C TRP A 72 -4.41 -2.73 10.03
N TYR A 73 -3.11 -2.52 9.82
CA TYR A 73 -2.09 -2.60 10.87
C TYR A 73 -1.13 -1.42 10.80
N PRO A 74 -0.65 -0.92 11.95
CA PRO A 74 0.40 0.08 11.98
C PRO A 74 1.73 -0.54 11.51
N GLY A 75 2.52 0.27 10.81
CA GLY A 75 3.84 -0.10 10.32
C GLY A 75 4.71 1.14 10.12
N ARG A 76 5.92 0.90 9.63
CA ARG A 76 6.91 1.95 9.38
C ARG A 76 7.66 1.69 8.09
N ILE A 77 7.86 2.73 7.29
CA ILE A 77 8.61 2.64 6.03
C ILE A 77 10.07 2.29 6.34
N TRP A 78 10.55 1.22 5.72
CA TRP A 78 11.87 0.64 5.99
C TRP A 78 12.78 0.69 4.78
N GLY A 79 14.04 1.05 5.03
CA GLY A 79 15.13 1.02 4.05
C GLY A 79 15.00 2.08 2.95
N HIS A 80 15.95 2.02 2.01
CA HIS A 80 16.00 2.90 0.84
C HIS A 80 15.59 2.19 -0.46
N LYS A 81 15.34 0.87 -0.39
CA LYS A 81 15.08 0.06 -1.57
C LYS A 81 13.62 0.20 -1.98
N ILE A 82 13.39 1.05 -2.98
CA ILE A 82 12.12 1.13 -3.69
C ILE A 82 12.16 0.18 -4.87
N LEU A 83 11.09 -0.58 -5.06
CA LEU A 83 10.93 -1.46 -6.21
C LEU A 83 9.89 -0.87 -7.17
N LYS A 84 9.97 -1.23 -8.44
CA LYS A 84 8.93 -0.99 -9.44
C LYS A 84 8.32 -2.32 -9.89
N GLY A 85 7.04 -2.28 -10.22
CA GLY A 85 6.32 -3.43 -10.73
C GLY A 85 4.94 -3.02 -11.21
N LEU A 86 4.14 -4.01 -11.61
CA LEU A 86 2.74 -3.78 -11.95
C LEU A 86 1.89 -3.62 -10.67
N THR A 87 0.79 -2.89 -10.76
CA THR A 87 -0.29 -2.89 -9.76
C THR A 87 -0.91 -4.29 -9.62
N GLN A 88 -1.68 -4.51 -8.55
CA GLN A 88 -2.33 -5.80 -8.28
C GLN A 88 -3.32 -6.25 -9.37
N ASP A 89 -3.95 -5.30 -10.05
CA ASP A 89 -4.82 -5.53 -11.21
C ASP A 89 -4.06 -5.66 -12.55
N LYS A 90 -2.73 -5.47 -12.52
CA LYS A 90 -1.81 -5.58 -13.66
C LYS A 90 -2.05 -4.56 -14.79
N ARG A 91 -2.70 -3.45 -14.49
CA ARG A 91 -3.00 -2.41 -15.49
C ARG A 91 -1.89 -1.38 -15.63
N ASP A 92 -1.30 -0.99 -14.51
CA ASP A 92 -0.35 0.12 -14.44
C ASP A 92 0.96 -0.28 -13.77
N HIS A 93 2.02 0.48 -14.04
CA HIS A 93 3.26 0.39 -13.28
C HIS A 93 3.20 1.30 -12.04
N CYS A 94 3.72 0.82 -10.91
CA CYS A 94 3.77 1.57 -9.67
C CYS A 94 5.03 1.28 -8.85
N MET A 95 5.27 2.15 -7.88
CA MET A 95 6.33 2.00 -6.90
C MET A 95 5.88 1.20 -5.68
N TYR A 96 6.79 0.37 -5.21
CA TYR A 96 6.62 -0.49 -4.05
C TYR A 96 7.61 -0.10 -2.96
N PHE A 97 7.06 0.18 -1.78
CA PHE A 97 7.79 0.58 -0.58
C PHE A 97 7.84 -0.60 0.39
N CYS A 98 8.99 -0.80 1.02
CA CYS A 98 9.14 -1.81 2.05
C CYS A 98 8.60 -1.25 3.38
N VAL A 99 7.64 -1.95 3.99
CA VAL A 99 7.10 -1.60 5.31
C VAL A 99 7.47 -2.68 6.30
N TYR A 100 7.96 -2.26 7.47
CA TYR A 100 8.14 -3.09 8.64
C TYR A 100 6.91 -3.01 9.54
N PHE A 101 6.44 -4.14 10.03
CA PHE A 101 5.25 -4.25 10.87
C PHE A 101 5.36 -5.45 11.80
N TRP A 102 4.53 -5.49 12.85
CA TRP A 102 4.53 -6.56 13.86
C TRP A 102 5.93 -6.94 14.35
N ASN A 103 6.76 -5.93 14.65
CA ASN A 103 8.11 -6.03 15.22
C ASN A 103 9.17 -6.82 14.45
N LYS A 104 8.82 -7.68 13.47
CA LYS A 104 9.76 -8.49 12.66
C LYS A 104 9.33 -8.78 11.23
N ALA A 105 8.08 -8.48 10.84
CA ALA A 105 7.58 -8.76 9.51
C ALA A 105 7.88 -7.61 8.53
N ARG A 106 8.10 -7.93 7.26
CA ARG A 106 8.27 -6.96 6.18
C ARG A 106 7.44 -7.32 4.95
N LYS A 107 6.93 -6.32 4.27
CA LYS A 107 6.17 -6.48 3.01
C LYS A 107 6.41 -5.30 2.09
N PHE A 108 6.47 -5.56 0.79
CA PHE A 108 6.39 -4.52 -0.23
C PHE A 108 4.93 -4.19 -0.53
N VAL A 109 4.59 -2.92 -0.42
CA VAL A 109 3.23 -2.38 -0.62
C VAL A 109 3.27 -1.18 -1.56
N SER A 110 2.16 -0.88 -2.21
CA SER A 110 2.09 0.25 -3.14
C SER A 110 0.89 1.13 -2.82
N PRO A 111 1.06 2.45 -2.67
CA PRO A 111 -0.05 3.38 -2.48
C PRO A 111 -1.15 3.25 -3.54
N MET A 112 -0.77 2.87 -4.76
CA MET A 112 -1.68 2.67 -5.90
C MET A 112 -2.51 1.40 -5.81
N ASN A 113 -2.14 0.45 -4.96
CA ASN A 113 -2.95 -0.74 -4.67
C ASN A 113 -3.99 -0.49 -3.56
N GLY A 114 -3.98 0.68 -2.93
CA GLY A 114 -4.85 0.97 -1.78
C GLY A 114 -4.51 0.16 -0.52
N ASP A 115 -3.37 -0.53 -0.48
CA ASP A 115 -2.96 -1.40 0.61
C ASP A 115 -1.98 -0.76 1.61
N VAL A 116 -1.72 0.55 1.44
CA VAL A 116 -0.92 1.36 2.36
C VAL A 116 -1.40 2.82 2.38
N LYS A 117 -1.33 3.46 3.55
CA LYS A 117 -1.68 4.87 3.78
C LYS A 117 -0.70 5.53 4.77
N PRO A 118 -0.38 6.82 4.63
CA PRO A 118 0.39 7.55 5.64
C PRO A 118 -0.40 7.67 6.95
N ASP A 119 0.29 7.64 8.08
CA ASP A 119 -0.35 7.84 9.39
C ASP A 119 -0.66 9.32 9.65
N THR A 120 -1.72 9.82 9.02
CA THR A 120 -2.20 11.20 9.12
C THR A 120 -3.51 11.28 9.89
N PRO A 121 -3.91 12.45 10.42
CA PRO A 121 -5.24 12.63 11.02
C PRO A 121 -6.39 12.23 10.10
N HIS A 122 -6.28 12.52 8.80
CA HIS A 122 -7.26 12.12 7.78
C HIS A 122 -7.38 10.60 7.66
N THR A 123 -6.24 9.91 7.51
CA THR A 123 -6.22 8.44 7.43
C THR A 123 -6.75 7.79 8.70
N ARG A 124 -6.43 8.32 9.88
CA ARG A 124 -6.98 7.85 11.16
C ARG A 124 -8.49 8.03 11.22
N LYS A 125 -9.03 9.15 10.72
CA LYS A 125 -10.48 9.37 10.60
C LYS A 125 -11.13 8.30 9.70
N LEU A 126 -10.59 8.06 8.51
CA LEU A 126 -11.09 7.03 7.60
C LEU A 126 -11.05 5.62 8.22
N LEU A 127 -9.98 5.30 8.96
CA LEU A 127 -9.87 4.02 9.68
C LEU A 127 -10.95 3.88 10.76
N LYS A 128 -11.25 4.96 11.49
CA LYS A 128 -12.31 4.98 12.51
C LYS A 128 -13.69 4.79 11.88
N GLU A 129 -13.98 5.54 10.81
CA GLU A 129 -15.24 5.43 10.07
C GLU A 129 -15.44 4.03 9.47
N ALA A 130 -14.36 3.37 9.06
CA ALA A 130 -14.38 1.99 8.57
C ALA A 130 -14.30 0.91 9.66
N GLY A 131 -14.28 1.29 10.95
CA GLY A 131 -14.30 0.36 12.09
C GLY A 131 -12.97 -0.36 12.38
N TRP A 132 -11.84 0.16 11.89
CA TRP A 132 -10.50 -0.44 12.06
C TRP A 132 -9.67 0.18 13.18
N ALA A 133 -10.02 1.40 13.60
CA ALA A 133 -9.39 2.09 14.71
C ALA A 133 -10.48 2.64 15.64
N THR A 134 -10.18 2.71 16.93
CA THR A 134 -11.05 3.28 17.97
C THR A 134 -10.61 4.70 18.32
#